data_AF-A0A3B9BGX8-F1
#
_entry.id   AF-A0A3B9BGX8-F1
#
_cell.length_a   1.000
_cell.length_b   1.000
_cell.length_c   1.000
_cell.angle_alpha   90.00
_cell.angle_beta   90.00
_cell.angle_gamma   90.00
#
_symmetry.space_group_name_H-M   'P 1'
#
loop_
_entity.id
_entity.type
_entity.pdbx_description
1 polymer ?
#
loop_
_entity_poly.entity_id
_entity_poly.type
_entity_poly.pdbx_seq_one_letter_code
_entity_poly.pdbx_strand_id
1 'polypeptide(L)'
;ADVALVLPPAPEACPMGKAPTTSTTVTLSLGDALAVAVMERKGFSIDDYRLLHPGGQIGKSLLRVRDLMHLDNLPLVGPDADMREVLLVMTSGRFGCAGVVNAEAALIGIITDGDLRRHMTDGGLLSLRAEDVMTANPKTIHESALAAEALGLMAGKITCLFVSKDNSGNGTRAKPVGILHIHDCLRAGVA
;
A
#
# COMPACT_ATOMS: atom_id res chain seq x y z
N ALA A 1 -44.31 9.10 11.25
CA ALA A 1 -43.10 9.85 11.65
C ALA A 1 -43.41 10.49 12.98
N ASP A 2 -42.64 10.17 14.02
CA ASP A 2 -43.04 10.43 15.42
C ASP A 2 -42.26 11.58 16.07
N VAL A 3 -41.23 12.09 15.40
CA VAL A 3 -40.39 13.21 15.86
C VAL A 3 -40.12 14.15 14.69
N ALA A 4 -40.31 15.45 14.90
CA ALA A 4 -40.00 16.50 13.93
C ALA A 4 -38.59 17.06 14.14
N LEU A 5 -37.82 17.18 13.06
CA LEU A 5 -36.56 17.92 13.05
C LEU A 5 -36.86 19.37 12.65
N VAL A 6 -37.02 20.24 13.65
CA VAL A 6 -37.45 21.62 13.45
C VAL A 6 -36.24 22.52 13.22
N LEU A 7 -36.27 23.30 12.15
CA LEU A 7 -35.25 24.31 11.87
C LEU A 7 -35.50 25.57 12.71
N PRO A 8 -34.45 26.26 13.18
CA PRO A 8 -34.61 27.52 13.89
C PRO A 8 -35.27 28.57 13.00
N PRO A 9 -36.07 29.48 13.56
CA PRO A 9 -36.62 30.61 12.82
C PRO A 9 -35.46 31.55 12.45
N ALA A 10 -35.03 31.48 11.18
CA ALA A 10 -33.95 32.30 10.66
C ALA A 10 -34.41 33.01 9.38
N PRO A 11 -34.30 34.35 9.29
CA PRO A 11 -34.73 35.08 8.11
C PRO A 11 -33.82 34.77 6.92
N GLU A 12 -34.37 34.93 5.72
CA GLU A 12 -33.60 34.81 4.49
C GLU A 12 -32.59 35.97 4.37
N ALA A 13 -31.35 35.63 4.03
CA ALA A 13 -30.31 36.62 3.75
C ALA A 13 -30.54 37.34 2.41
N CYS A 14 -31.31 36.77 1.49
CA CYS A 14 -31.69 37.40 0.23
C CYS A 14 -32.48 38.71 0.48
N PRO A 15 -31.99 39.88 0.06
CA PRO A 15 -32.67 41.16 0.32
C PRO A 15 -34.06 41.27 -0.32
N MET A 16 -34.29 40.51 -1.40
CA MET A 16 -35.57 40.45 -2.12
C MET A 16 -36.52 39.39 -1.55
N GLY A 17 -36.09 38.58 -0.57
CA GLY A 17 -36.88 37.51 0.03
C GLY A 17 -37.31 36.39 -0.92
N LYS A 18 -36.73 36.32 -2.14
CA LYS A 18 -37.15 35.38 -3.19
C LYS A 18 -36.30 34.13 -3.30
N ALA A 19 -35.02 34.23 -2.94
CA ALA A 19 -34.10 33.10 -3.02
C ALA A 19 -33.99 32.42 -1.65
N PRO A 20 -34.09 31.09 -1.58
CA PRO A 20 -33.84 30.35 -0.36
C PRO A 20 -32.33 30.29 -0.12
N THR A 21 -31.87 31.14 0.78
CA THR A 21 -30.46 31.37 1.10
C THR A 21 -30.12 30.75 2.46
N THR A 22 -30.80 31.20 3.50
CA THR A 22 -30.64 30.71 4.86
C THR A 22 -31.30 29.34 5.00
N SER A 23 -32.52 29.17 4.49
CA SER A 23 -33.25 27.91 4.61
C SER A 23 -32.55 26.72 3.94
N THR A 24 -31.99 26.90 2.74
CA THR A 24 -31.22 25.84 2.05
C THR A 24 -29.96 25.47 2.81
N THR A 25 -29.22 26.48 3.29
CA THR A 25 -27.99 26.27 4.07
C THR A 25 -28.30 25.53 5.38
N VAL A 26 -29.29 25.99 6.14
CA VAL A 26 -29.69 25.37 7.41
C VAL A 26 -30.22 23.94 7.20
N THR A 27 -30.96 23.70 6.11
CA THR A 27 -31.43 22.35 5.77
C THR A 27 -30.28 21.41 5.43
N LEU A 28 -29.29 21.89 4.64
CA LEU A 28 -28.10 21.11 4.32
C LEU A 28 -27.30 20.76 5.58
N SER A 29 -27.08 21.74 6.46
CA SER A 29 -26.40 21.52 7.74
C SER A 29 -27.14 20.54 8.66
N LEU A 30 -28.47 20.58 8.72
CA LEU A 30 -29.26 19.59 9.46
C LEU A 30 -29.07 18.18 8.86
N GLY A 31 -29.08 18.07 7.52
CA GLY A 31 -28.83 16.82 6.82
C GLY A 31 -27.47 16.21 7.16
N ASP A 32 -26.42 17.03 7.12
CA ASP A 32 -25.05 16.62 7.48
C ASP A 32 -24.98 16.19 8.95
N ALA A 33 -25.57 16.96 9.87
CA ALA A 33 -25.60 16.62 11.28
C ALA A 33 -26.31 15.28 11.54
N LEU A 34 -27.41 15.01 10.84
CA LEU A 34 -28.12 13.74 10.95
C LEU A 34 -27.29 12.58 10.39
N ALA A 35 -26.64 12.77 9.24
CA ALA A 35 -25.77 11.77 8.65
C ALA A 35 -24.62 11.41 9.60
N VAL A 36 -23.94 12.42 10.17
CA VAL A 36 -22.86 12.22 11.16
C VAL A 36 -23.36 11.51 12.41
N ALA A 37 -24.49 11.96 12.99
CA ALA A 37 -25.06 11.32 14.18
C ALA A 37 -25.42 9.84 13.93
N VAL A 38 -25.91 9.50 12.74
CA VAL A 38 -26.20 8.12 12.35
C VAL A 38 -24.91 7.32 12.15
N MET A 39 -23.89 7.90 11.51
CA MET A 39 -22.57 7.28 11.32
C MET A 39 -21.94 6.94 12.67
N GLU A 40 -21.89 7.90 13.60
CA GLU A 40 -21.37 7.70 14.96
C GLU A 40 -22.16 6.61 15.70
N ARG A 41 -23.49 6.69 15.71
CA ARG A 41 -24.34 5.73 16.41
C ARG A 41 -24.22 4.31 15.85
N LYS A 42 -23.95 4.17 14.56
CA LYS A 42 -23.72 2.85 13.91
C LYS A 42 -22.28 2.37 14.04
N GLY A 43 -21.37 3.18 14.57
CA GLY A 43 -19.95 2.85 14.61
C GLY A 43 -19.33 2.76 13.21
N PHE A 44 -19.80 3.59 12.28
CA PHE A 44 -19.35 3.58 10.89
C PHE A 44 -17.84 3.83 10.82
N SER A 45 -17.12 2.82 10.34
CA SER A 45 -15.66 2.77 10.39
C SER A 45 -15.02 3.16 9.05
N ILE A 46 -13.71 3.36 9.08
CA ILE A 46 -12.90 3.52 7.87
C ILE A 46 -13.00 2.28 6.96
N ASP A 47 -13.12 1.08 7.54
CA ASP A 47 -13.28 -0.15 6.77
C ASP A 47 -14.66 -0.20 6.08
N ASP A 48 -15.70 0.39 6.69
CA ASP A 48 -17.03 0.56 6.07
C ASP A 48 -17.00 1.58 4.93
N TYR A 49 -16.27 2.69 5.09
CA TYR A 49 -16.01 3.66 4.01
C TYR A 49 -15.41 2.98 2.79
N ARG A 50 -14.41 2.10 3.00
CA ARG A 50 -13.77 1.31 1.94
C ARG A 50 -14.75 0.37 1.26
N LEU A 51 -15.53 -0.37 2.04
CA LEU A 51 -16.47 -1.39 1.52
C LEU A 51 -17.61 -0.78 0.70
N LEU A 52 -18.08 0.41 1.07
CA LEU A 52 -19.21 1.07 0.39
C LEU A 52 -18.78 1.95 -0.79
N HIS A 53 -17.48 2.22 -0.96
CA HIS A 53 -16.96 3.07 -2.04
C HIS A 53 -15.78 2.43 -2.80
N PRO A 54 -15.85 1.14 -3.21
CA PRO A 54 -14.69 0.41 -3.73
C PRO A 54 -14.12 0.99 -5.03
N GLY A 55 -14.93 1.67 -5.84
CA GLY A 55 -14.50 2.33 -7.08
C GLY A 55 -14.14 3.81 -6.94
N GLY A 56 -14.44 4.42 -5.79
CA GLY A 56 -14.27 5.86 -5.55
C GLY A 56 -12.88 6.21 -5.02
N GLN A 57 -12.51 7.49 -5.09
CA GLN A 57 -11.22 7.99 -4.59
C GLN A 57 -11.01 7.68 -3.10
N ILE A 58 -12.09 7.72 -2.31
CA ILE A 58 -12.06 7.38 -0.87
C ILE A 58 -11.75 5.89 -0.65
N GLY A 59 -12.36 4.98 -1.40
CA GLY A 59 -12.05 3.55 -1.26
C GLY A 59 -10.62 3.23 -1.69
N LYS A 60 -10.15 3.88 -2.76
CA LYS A 60 -8.78 3.71 -3.28
C LYS A 60 -7.70 4.23 -2.33
N SER A 61 -7.94 5.36 -1.66
CA SER A 61 -7.00 5.93 -0.68
C SER A 61 -6.87 5.07 0.59
N LEU A 62 -7.82 4.17 0.84
CA LEU A 62 -7.87 3.26 1.98
C LEU A 62 -7.38 1.85 1.67
N LEU A 63 -6.88 1.59 0.45
CA LEU A 63 -6.28 0.29 0.10
C LEU A 63 -5.03 0.04 0.93
N ARG A 64 -4.89 -1.18 1.44
CA ARG A 64 -3.70 -1.61 2.18
C ARG A 64 -2.79 -2.46 1.31
N VAL A 65 -1.51 -2.53 1.69
CA VAL A 65 -0.51 -3.37 1.01
C VAL A 65 -0.99 -4.81 0.86
N ARG A 66 -1.55 -5.42 1.92
CA ARG A 66 -2.09 -6.78 1.88
C ARG A 66 -3.18 -7.01 0.83
N ASP A 67 -3.88 -5.95 0.40
CA ASP A 67 -4.95 -6.05 -0.59
C ASP A 67 -4.38 -6.13 -2.03
N LEU A 68 -3.11 -5.73 -2.21
CA LEU A 68 -2.45 -5.62 -3.52
C LEU A 68 -1.21 -6.52 -3.67
N MET A 69 -0.65 -7.01 -2.57
CA MET A 69 0.57 -7.83 -2.59
C MET A 69 0.31 -9.22 -3.19
N HIS A 70 1.36 -9.79 -3.77
CA HIS A 70 1.41 -11.17 -4.22
C HIS A 70 1.94 -12.06 -3.10
N LEU A 71 1.29 -13.20 -2.89
CA LEU A 71 1.64 -14.20 -1.87
C LEU A 71 2.35 -15.42 -2.46
N ASP A 72 2.04 -15.73 -3.71
CA ASP A 72 2.54 -16.92 -4.39
C ASP A 72 3.89 -16.64 -5.07
N ASN A 73 4.77 -17.66 -5.09
CA ASN A 73 6.06 -17.62 -5.77
C ASN A 73 6.94 -16.42 -5.37
N LEU A 74 7.02 -16.14 -4.06
CA LEU A 74 7.96 -15.15 -3.54
C LEU A 74 9.38 -15.50 -4.01
N PRO A 75 10.08 -14.60 -4.73
CA PRO A 75 11.38 -14.91 -5.28
C PRO A 75 12.42 -14.83 -4.16
N LEU A 76 12.60 -15.93 -3.43
CA LEU A 76 13.48 -16.01 -2.26
C LEU A 76 14.59 -17.04 -2.47
N VAL A 77 15.79 -16.71 -2.01
CA VAL A 77 16.99 -17.57 -2.07
C VAL A 77 17.78 -17.47 -0.77
N GLY A 78 18.62 -18.47 -0.48
CA GLY A 78 19.59 -18.40 0.61
C GLY A 78 20.82 -17.54 0.26
N PRO A 79 21.61 -17.08 1.26
CA PRO A 79 22.84 -16.31 1.01
C PRO A 79 23.88 -17.09 0.19
N ASP A 80 23.96 -18.40 0.39
CA ASP A 80 24.90 -19.29 -0.29
C ASP A 80 24.41 -19.76 -1.68
N ALA A 81 23.22 -19.31 -2.13
CA ALA A 81 22.69 -19.69 -3.43
C ALA A 81 23.63 -19.20 -4.54
N ASP A 82 23.88 -20.05 -5.54
CA ASP A 82 24.64 -19.62 -6.71
C ASP A 82 23.81 -18.69 -7.60
N MET A 83 24.49 -17.83 -8.37
CA MET A 83 23.78 -16.87 -9.20
C MET A 83 22.92 -17.49 -10.32
N ARG A 84 23.08 -18.78 -10.67
CA ARG A 84 22.17 -19.44 -11.63
C ARG A 84 20.83 -19.72 -10.97
N GLU A 85 20.83 -20.18 -9.72
CA GLU A 85 19.62 -20.33 -8.91
C GLU A 85 18.90 -18.99 -8.75
N VAL A 86 19.64 -17.93 -8.40
CA VAL A 86 19.08 -16.57 -8.26
C VAL A 86 18.40 -16.13 -9.56
N LEU A 87 19.06 -16.30 -10.72
CA LEU A 87 18.50 -15.93 -12.02
C LEU A 87 17.23 -16.72 -12.35
N LEU A 88 17.18 -18.01 -12.03
CA LEU A 88 16.00 -18.84 -12.23
C LEU A 88 14.84 -18.34 -11.35
N VAL A 89 15.11 -18.06 -10.08
CA VAL A 89 14.12 -17.55 -9.13
C VAL A 89 13.58 -16.19 -9.58
N MET A 90 14.45 -15.24 -9.94
CA MET A 90 14.05 -13.94 -10.49
C MET A 90 13.17 -14.07 -11.75
N THR A 91 13.55 -14.96 -12.66
CA THR A 91 12.81 -15.21 -13.91
C THR A 91 11.43 -15.82 -13.63
N SER A 92 11.35 -16.77 -12.71
CA SER A 92 10.10 -17.43 -12.32
C SER A 92 9.14 -16.48 -11.60
N GLY A 93 9.67 -15.63 -10.71
CA GLY A 93 8.88 -14.66 -9.94
C GLY A 93 8.40 -13.47 -10.77
N ARG A 94 9.12 -13.07 -11.83
CA ARG A 94 8.77 -11.93 -12.73
C ARG A 94 8.66 -10.57 -12.04
N PHE A 95 9.29 -10.40 -10.88
CA PHE A 95 9.35 -9.13 -10.15
C PHE A 95 10.63 -8.32 -10.42
N GLY A 96 11.55 -8.85 -11.26
CA GLY A 96 12.84 -8.22 -11.53
C GLY A 96 13.77 -8.15 -10.30
N CYS A 97 13.46 -8.93 -9.25
CA CYS A 97 14.26 -9.03 -8.04
C CYS A 97 14.11 -10.40 -7.35
N ALA A 98 15.06 -10.72 -6.49
CA ALA A 98 15.02 -11.83 -5.55
C ALA A 98 15.44 -11.34 -4.15
N GLY A 99 14.73 -11.78 -3.12
CA GLY A 99 15.06 -11.56 -1.72
C GLY A 99 16.02 -12.63 -1.21
N VAL A 100 17.02 -12.23 -0.45
CA VAL A 100 17.94 -13.14 0.21
C VAL A 100 17.50 -13.32 1.65
N VAL A 101 17.25 -14.56 2.07
CA VAL A 101 16.78 -14.90 3.42
C VAL A 101 17.80 -15.77 4.16
N ASN A 102 17.97 -15.55 5.46
CA ASN A 102 18.83 -16.39 6.30
C ASN A 102 18.12 -17.71 6.71
N ALA A 103 18.79 -18.52 7.53
CA ALA A 103 18.26 -19.78 8.03
C ALA A 103 16.95 -19.63 8.83
N GLU A 104 16.73 -18.48 9.47
CA GLU A 104 15.49 -18.14 10.18
C GLU A 104 14.39 -17.57 9.26
N ALA A 105 14.59 -17.65 7.93
CA ALA A 105 13.72 -17.09 6.89
C ALA A 105 13.56 -15.56 6.96
N ALA A 106 14.47 -14.86 7.63
CA ALA A 106 14.46 -13.42 7.75
C ALA A 106 15.12 -12.77 6.53
N LEU A 107 14.50 -11.72 5.97
CA LEU A 107 15.03 -11.02 4.80
C LEU A 107 16.28 -10.21 5.17
N ILE A 108 17.43 -10.58 4.59
CA ILE A 108 18.74 -9.98 4.86
C ILE A 108 19.27 -9.14 3.69
N GLY A 109 18.78 -9.40 2.48
CA GLY A 109 19.23 -8.72 1.28
C GLY A 109 18.22 -8.76 0.13
N ILE A 110 18.50 -7.99 -0.91
CA ILE A 110 17.79 -8.03 -2.19
C ILE A 110 18.77 -7.98 -3.35
N ILE A 111 18.47 -8.70 -4.42
CA ILE A 111 19.15 -8.66 -5.71
C ILE A 111 18.14 -8.18 -6.74
N THR A 112 18.49 -7.20 -7.55
CA THR A 112 17.65 -6.62 -8.61
C THR A 112 18.32 -6.77 -9.98
N ASP A 113 17.58 -6.61 -11.07
CA ASP A 113 18.15 -6.55 -12.43
C ASP A 113 19.27 -5.49 -12.55
N GLY A 114 19.19 -4.42 -11.75
CA GLY A 114 20.24 -3.41 -11.66
C GLY A 114 21.53 -3.90 -11.00
N ASP A 115 21.44 -4.82 -10.04
CA ASP A 115 22.60 -5.49 -9.43
C ASP A 115 23.23 -6.46 -10.42
N LEU A 116 22.40 -7.30 -11.07
CA LEU A 116 22.88 -8.23 -12.10
C LEU A 116 23.66 -7.50 -13.17
N ARG A 117 23.10 -6.42 -13.76
CA ARG A 117 23.77 -5.63 -14.80
C ARG A 117 25.12 -5.07 -14.32
N ARG A 118 25.22 -4.63 -13.07
CA ARG A 118 26.48 -4.09 -12.52
C ARG A 118 27.57 -5.16 -12.43
N HIS A 119 27.21 -6.35 -11.97
CA HIS A 119 28.16 -7.47 -11.78
C HIS A 119 28.39 -8.34 -13.04
N MET A 120 27.58 -8.19 -14.09
CA MET A 120 27.79 -8.87 -15.37
C MET A 120 28.99 -8.34 -16.17
N THR A 121 29.36 -7.07 -15.99
CA THR A 121 30.42 -6.41 -16.78
C THR A 121 31.78 -7.08 -16.63
N ASP A 122 32.03 -7.72 -15.48
CA ASP A 122 33.32 -8.34 -15.15
C ASP A 122 33.36 -9.85 -15.48
N GLY A 123 32.31 -10.40 -16.10
CA GLY A 123 32.23 -11.82 -16.52
C GLY A 123 32.13 -12.85 -15.39
N GLY A 124 32.30 -12.42 -14.14
CA GLY A 124 32.35 -13.28 -12.95
C GLY A 124 31.02 -13.54 -12.25
N LEU A 125 29.90 -12.95 -12.70
CA LEU A 125 28.61 -13.05 -11.99
C LEU A 125 28.23 -14.50 -11.64
N LEU A 126 28.38 -15.43 -12.59
CA LEU A 126 28.00 -16.83 -12.40
C LEU A 126 28.90 -17.60 -11.42
N SER A 127 30.04 -17.03 -11.02
CA SER A 127 30.92 -17.61 -9.99
C SER A 127 30.66 -17.05 -8.59
N LEU A 128 29.81 -16.03 -8.45
CA LEU A 128 29.46 -15.41 -7.18
C LEU A 128 28.29 -16.13 -6.50
N ARG A 129 28.14 -15.87 -5.21
CA ARG A 129 26.96 -16.23 -4.41
C ARG A 129 26.01 -15.05 -4.27
N ALA A 130 24.79 -15.34 -3.83
CA ALA A 130 23.78 -14.32 -3.60
C ALA A 130 24.25 -13.25 -2.61
N GLU A 131 24.97 -13.65 -1.54
CA GLU A 131 25.51 -12.71 -0.55
C GLU A 131 26.55 -11.73 -1.11
N ASP A 132 27.31 -12.12 -2.14
CA ASP A 132 28.34 -11.29 -2.77
C ASP A 132 27.73 -10.16 -3.62
N VAL A 133 26.48 -10.35 -4.08
CA VAL A 133 25.79 -9.48 -5.03
C VAL A 133 24.68 -8.67 -4.36
N MET A 134 24.09 -9.18 -3.29
CA MET A 134 22.92 -8.56 -2.67
C MET A 134 23.20 -7.16 -2.11
N THR A 135 22.20 -6.29 -2.21
CA THR A 135 22.13 -5.09 -1.38
C THR A 135 21.57 -5.49 -0.01
N ALA A 136 22.36 -5.32 1.05
CA ALA A 136 21.95 -5.62 2.42
C ALA A 136 20.87 -4.64 2.93
N ASN A 137 20.06 -5.10 3.88
CA ASN A 137 19.01 -4.31 4.55
C ASN A 137 18.03 -3.64 3.55
N PRO A 138 17.31 -4.43 2.73
CA PRO A 138 16.37 -3.88 1.77
C PRO A 138 15.23 -3.14 2.45
N LYS A 139 14.64 -2.17 1.75
CA LYS A 139 13.40 -1.53 2.22
C LYS A 139 12.26 -2.54 2.17
N THR A 140 11.50 -2.62 3.25
CA THR A 140 10.29 -3.42 3.38
C THR A 140 9.11 -2.54 3.76
N ILE A 141 7.90 -3.11 3.72
CA ILE A 141 6.69 -2.45 4.19
C ILE A 141 5.79 -3.43 4.94
N HIS A 142 5.01 -2.92 5.90
CA HIS A 142 4.08 -3.73 6.67
C HIS A 142 2.81 -4.07 5.88
N GLU A 143 2.24 -5.26 6.05
CA GLU A 143 1.05 -5.70 5.31
C GLU A 143 -0.18 -4.80 5.54
N SER A 144 -0.26 -4.14 6.70
CA SER A 144 -1.37 -3.24 7.05
C SER A 144 -1.15 -1.79 6.64
N ALA A 145 0.03 -1.43 6.12
CA ALA A 145 0.32 -0.08 5.66
C ALA A 145 -0.58 0.30 4.48
N LEU A 146 -0.83 1.58 4.28
CA LEU A 146 -1.57 2.05 3.12
C LEU A 146 -0.77 1.83 1.84
N ALA A 147 -1.45 1.46 0.75
CA ALA A 147 -0.83 1.33 -0.56
C ALA A 147 -0.20 2.65 -1.04
N ALA A 148 -0.75 3.79 -0.60
CA ALA A 148 -0.19 5.12 -0.87
C ALA A 148 1.18 5.32 -0.20
N GLU A 149 1.37 4.81 1.03
CA GLU A 149 2.67 4.82 1.70
C GLU A 149 3.68 3.95 0.95
N ALA A 150 3.25 2.78 0.48
CA ALA A 150 4.05 1.90 -0.36
C ALA A 150 4.50 2.60 -1.65
N LEU A 151 3.57 3.29 -2.32
CA LEU A 151 3.86 4.06 -3.52
C LEU A 151 4.84 5.20 -3.24
N GLY A 152 4.73 5.86 -2.08
CA GLY A 152 5.68 6.88 -1.63
C GLY A 152 7.11 6.32 -1.43
N LEU A 153 7.24 5.11 -0.88
CA LEU A 153 8.55 4.43 -0.78
C LEU A 153 9.10 4.03 -2.16
N MET A 154 8.22 3.68 -3.10
CA MET A 154 8.54 3.29 -4.47
C MET A 154 8.77 4.46 -5.43
N ALA A 155 8.34 5.69 -5.07
CA ALA A 155 8.46 6.89 -5.91
C ALA A 155 9.91 7.28 -6.29
N GLY A 156 10.91 6.61 -5.72
CA GLY A 156 12.30 6.66 -6.16
C GLY A 156 12.63 5.65 -7.27
N LYS A 157 13.66 4.82 -7.03
CA LYS A 157 14.15 3.80 -7.98
C LYS A 157 13.68 2.37 -7.65
N ILE A 158 12.72 2.22 -6.74
CA ILE A 158 12.28 0.92 -6.22
C ILE A 158 11.02 0.51 -6.94
N THR A 159 11.06 -0.61 -7.67
CA THR A 159 9.90 -1.16 -8.39
C THR A 159 9.12 -2.20 -7.59
N CYS A 160 9.75 -2.82 -6.58
CA CYS A 160 9.16 -3.84 -5.72
C CYS A 160 9.50 -3.64 -4.25
N LEU A 161 8.57 -3.97 -3.36
CA LEU A 161 8.78 -4.03 -1.91
C LEU A 161 8.40 -5.41 -1.38
N PHE A 162 9.29 -6.02 -0.59
CA PHE A 162 8.91 -7.17 0.22
C PHE A 162 8.05 -6.72 1.40
N VAL A 163 7.03 -7.51 1.70
CA VAL A 163 6.04 -7.23 2.73
C VAL A 163 6.28 -8.11 3.95
N SER A 164 6.22 -7.54 5.15
CA SER A 164 6.35 -8.27 6.42
C SER A 164 5.16 -8.01 7.35
N LYS A 165 4.95 -8.90 8.34
CA LYS A 165 3.96 -8.71 9.42
C LYS A 165 4.53 -8.10 10.69
N ASP A 166 5.85 -8.08 10.82
CA ASP A 166 6.49 -7.43 11.94
C ASP A 166 6.67 -5.95 11.64
N ASN A 167 6.26 -5.11 12.61
CA ASN A 167 6.38 -3.66 12.61
C ASN A 167 7.81 -3.16 12.87
N SER A 168 8.80 -3.97 12.54
CA SER A 168 10.20 -3.58 12.66
C SER A 168 10.54 -2.59 11.55
N GLY A 169 10.17 -1.33 11.78
CA GLY A 169 10.61 -0.20 10.98
C GLY A 169 12.12 -0.25 10.79
N ASN A 170 12.55 -0.04 9.54
CA ASN A 170 13.93 0.15 9.14
C ASN A 170 14.98 -0.69 9.91
N GLY A 171 15.06 -1.98 9.59
CA GLY A 171 16.31 -2.72 9.76
C GLY A 171 16.28 -3.98 10.63
N THR A 172 15.13 -4.39 11.19
CA THR A 172 15.04 -5.74 11.75
C THR A 172 14.60 -6.71 10.66
N ARG A 173 15.42 -7.74 10.45
CA ARG A 173 15.23 -8.81 9.47
C ARG A 173 13.93 -9.55 9.82
N ALA A 174 12.86 -9.23 9.11
CA ALA A 174 11.56 -9.88 9.28
C ALA A 174 11.35 -10.92 8.16
N LYS A 175 10.54 -11.94 8.44
CA LYS A 175 10.17 -12.92 7.42
C LYS A 175 9.25 -12.26 6.38
N PRO A 176 9.59 -12.29 5.08
CA PRO A 176 8.71 -11.79 4.04
C PRO A 176 7.49 -12.70 3.93
N VAL A 177 6.30 -12.09 3.90
CA VAL A 177 5.01 -12.75 3.73
C VAL A 177 4.35 -12.43 2.39
N GLY A 178 4.89 -11.46 1.66
CA GLY A 178 4.36 -10.99 0.39
C GLY A 178 5.38 -10.16 -0.38
N ILE A 179 5.06 -9.83 -1.63
CA ILE A 179 5.80 -8.85 -2.44
C ILE A 179 4.81 -7.95 -3.16
N LEU A 180 5.08 -6.66 -3.23
CA LEU A 180 4.24 -5.66 -3.89
C LEU A 180 5.01 -5.03 -5.04
N HIS A 181 4.43 -5.00 -6.24
CA HIS A 181 4.99 -4.32 -7.40
C HIS A 181 4.35 -2.94 -7.59
N ILE A 182 5.13 -1.93 -8.01
CA ILE A 182 4.63 -0.56 -8.21
C ILE A 182 3.41 -0.49 -9.15
N HIS A 183 3.43 -1.30 -10.20
CA HIS A 183 2.31 -1.40 -11.15
C HIS A 183 1.01 -1.89 -10.52
N ASP A 184 1.03 -2.66 -9.42
CA ASP A 184 -0.20 -3.06 -8.73
C ASP A 184 -0.85 -1.85 -8.06
N CYS A 185 -0.06 -0.98 -7.43
CA CYS A 185 -0.54 0.29 -6.87
C CYS A 185 -1.10 1.22 -7.97
N LEU A 186 -0.40 1.34 -9.10
CA LEU A 186 -0.83 2.19 -10.20
C LEU A 186 -2.14 1.68 -10.83
N ARG A 187 -2.27 0.36 -11.05
CA ARG A 187 -3.49 -0.26 -11.59
C ARG A 187 -4.67 -0.14 -10.63
N ALA A 188 -4.42 -0.18 -9.33
CA ALA A 188 -5.43 0.06 -8.31
C ALA A 188 -5.88 1.53 -8.22
N GLY A 189 -5.18 2.45 -8.89
CA GLY A 189 -5.51 3.88 -8.89
C GLY A 189 -5.19 4.56 -7.56
N VAL A 190 -4.10 4.15 -6.92
CA VAL A 190 -3.60 4.72 -5.65
C VAL A 190 -2.86 6.06 -5.87
N ALA A 191 -2.49 6.37 -7.12
CA ALA A 191 -1.77 7.59 -7.51
C ALA A 191 -2.68 8.80 -7.69
#